data_AF-T1BHD2-F1
#
_entry.id   AF-T1BHD2-F1
#
_cell.length_a   1.000
_cell.length_b   1.000
_cell.length_c   1.000
_cell.angle_alpha   90.00
_cell.angle_beta   90.00
_cell.angle_gamma   90.00
#
_symmetry.space_group_name_H-M   'P 1'
#
loop_
_entity.id
_entity.type
_entity.pdbx_description
1 polymer ?
#
loop_
_entity_poly.entity_id
_entity_poly.type
_entity_poly.pdbx_seq_one_letter_code
_entity_poly.pdbx_strand_id
1 'polypeptide(L)'
;SANLQPLHQALLEGPEEILLGDTDALPLRINALTLYVGPQAFLQTNTQVAAALYRQARAWVQEIDPPALLDLYCGSGGFALHCADGRRAVLGIENSAAAVALAQRAARAAGLQGVRFETHDAAQGAAALGALPPLVIVNPPRRGLGAELCATLQASSARWLIYSSCNAETLARDRAALPGFRARRAQVLDMFPHTAHFELLCLLERAA
;
A
#
# COMPACT_ATOMS: atom_id res chain seq x y z
N SER A 1 21.55 8.52 8.93
CA SER A 1 21.60 9.76 8.15
C SER A 1 21.36 10.94 9.08
N ALA A 2 21.50 12.18 8.60
CA ALA A 2 21.17 13.40 9.33
C ALA A 2 20.13 14.17 8.51
N ASN A 3 18.94 14.35 9.07
CA ASN A 3 17.90 15.19 8.49
C ASN A 3 18.05 16.64 8.96
N LEU A 4 18.03 17.60 8.04
CA LEU A 4 18.16 19.03 8.35
C LEU A 4 16.81 19.73 8.28
N GLN A 5 16.28 20.17 9.42
CA GLN A 5 15.11 21.05 9.53
C GLN A 5 15.53 22.47 9.93
N PRO A 6 15.78 23.37 8.96
CA PRO A 6 16.22 24.74 9.25
C PRO A 6 15.09 25.66 9.70
N LEU A 7 13.83 25.26 9.50
CA LEU A 7 12.67 26.07 9.86
C LEU A 7 12.27 25.80 11.31
N HIS A 8 12.02 26.86 12.08
CA HIS A 8 11.47 26.79 13.43
C HIS A 8 9.96 26.48 13.37
N GLN A 9 9.62 25.27 12.94
CA GLN A 9 8.25 24.76 12.81
C GLN A 9 8.14 23.39 13.45
N ALA A 10 6.93 22.99 13.84
CA ALA A 10 6.65 21.68 14.43
C ALA A 10 6.56 20.56 13.36
N LEU A 11 7.53 20.53 12.44
CA LEU A 11 7.71 19.47 11.45
C LEU A 11 8.80 18.54 11.95
N LEU A 12 8.57 17.23 11.85
CA LEU A 12 9.53 16.21 12.31
C LEU A 12 10.81 16.20 11.47
N GLU A 13 10.66 16.47 10.17
CA GLU A 13 11.72 16.35 9.17
C GLU A 13 11.75 17.63 8.31
N GLY A 14 12.93 17.97 7.79
CA GLY A 14 13.16 19.02 6.80
C GLY A 14 13.51 18.47 5.41
N PRO A 15 13.78 19.37 4.46
CA PRO A 15 13.86 19.01 3.04
C PRO A 15 15.16 18.29 2.65
N GLU A 16 16.18 18.30 3.51
CA GLU A 16 17.50 17.75 3.22
C GLU A 16 17.81 16.56 4.12
N GLU A 17 18.21 15.45 3.50
CA GLU A 17 18.64 14.22 4.16
C GLU A 17 20.08 13.90 3.75
N ILE A 18 21.00 13.96 4.71
CA ILE A 18 22.42 13.68 4.50
C ILE A 18 22.72 12.24 4.92
N LEU A 19 23.12 11.40 3.98
CA LEU A 19 23.62 10.05 4.30
C LEU A 19 25.00 10.17 4.96
N LEU A 20 25.14 9.58 6.16
CA LEU A 20 26.39 9.60 6.93
C LEU A 20 27.23 8.34 6.73
N GLY A 21 26.76 7.40 5.90
CA GLY A 21 27.44 6.14 5.61
C GLY A 21 27.07 5.64 4.22
N ASP A 22 27.61 4.48 3.86
CA ASP A 22 27.58 3.97 2.48
C ASP A 22 26.23 3.33 2.08
N THR A 23 25.33 3.13 3.05
CA THR A 23 24.01 2.52 2.83
C THR A 23 22.91 3.57 2.90
N ASP A 24 22.13 3.65 1.82
CA ASP A 24 20.97 4.53 1.66
C ASP A 24 19.65 3.95 2.22
N ALA A 25 19.62 2.63 2.47
CA ALA A 25 18.45 1.94 3.01
C ALA A 25 18.82 0.71 3.83
N LEU A 26 18.00 0.41 4.84
CA LEU A 26 18.09 -0.80 5.66
C LEU A 26 17.32 -1.95 4.99
N PRO A 27 17.96 -3.10 4.69
CA PRO A 27 17.24 -4.29 4.25
C PRO A 27 16.49 -4.93 5.43
N LEU A 28 15.22 -5.22 5.23
CA LEU A 28 14.38 -5.89 6.22
C LEU A 28 13.70 -7.12 5.59
N ARG A 29 13.94 -8.28 6.18
CA ARG A 29 13.31 -9.52 5.76
C ARG A 29 11.87 -9.58 6.29
N ILE A 30 10.90 -9.61 5.39
CA ILE A 30 9.49 -9.81 5.71
C ILE A 30 8.98 -10.99 4.86
N ASN A 31 8.51 -12.04 5.52
CA ASN A 31 8.19 -13.32 4.85
C ASN A 31 9.39 -13.81 4.00
N ALA A 32 9.15 -14.14 2.72
CA ALA A 32 10.15 -14.59 1.77
C ALA A 32 10.83 -13.46 0.99
N LEU A 33 10.51 -12.20 1.31
CA LEU A 33 10.97 -11.01 0.59
C LEU A 33 11.88 -10.14 1.46
N THR A 34 12.78 -9.42 0.81
CA THR A 34 13.56 -8.36 1.46
C THR A 34 13.00 -7.03 0.98
N LEU A 35 12.41 -6.28 1.91
CA LEU A 35 12.02 -4.88 1.67
C LEU A 35 13.18 -3.97 2.08
N TYR A 36 13.18 -2.74 1.57
CA TYR A 36 14.19 -1.75 1.91
C TYR A 36 13.52 -0.54 2.57
N VAL A 37 14.11 -0.04 3.65
CA VAL A 37 13.62 1.10 4.42
C VAL A 37 14.65 2.22 4.37
N GLY A 38 14.33 3.30 3.67
CA GLY A 38 15.11 4.53 3.70
C GLY A 38 14.76 5.41 4.91
N PRO A 39 15.54 6.46 5.20
CA PRO A 39 15.35 7.32 6.38
C PRO A 39 13.94 7.90 6.54
N GLN A 40 13.33 8.33 5.45
CA GLN A 40 11.98 8.93 5.40
C GLN A 40 10.91 7.95 4.87
N ALA A 41 11.27 6.68 4.69
CA ALA A 41 10.37 5.70 4.13
C ALA A 41 9.42 5.16 5.20
N PHE A 42 8.12 5.12 4.88
CA PHE A 42 7.16 4.43 5.73
C PHE A 42 7.32 2.91 5.61
N LEU A 43 7.29 2.24 6.76
CA LEU A 43 7.07 0.81 6.88
C LEU A 43 6.20 0.56 8.11
N GLN A 44 5.40 -0.50 8.06
CA GLN A 44 4.64 -0.97 9.22
C GLN A 44 5.55 -1.24 10.42
N THR A 45 5.24 -0.61 11.56
CA THR A 45 6.09 -0.60 12.76
C THR A 45 6.33 -1.99 13.33
N ASN A 46 5.30 -2.84 13.37
CA ASN A 46 5.41 -4.21 13.84
C ASN A 46 5.60 -5.18 12.67
N THR A 47 6.84 -5.59 12.44
CA THR A 47 7.21 -6.44 11.30
C THR A 47 6.51 -7.80 11.31
N GLN A 48 6.24 -8.38 12.48
CA GLN A 48 5.55 -9.67 12.58
C GLN A 48 4.08 -9.56 12.16
N VAL A 49 3.42 -8.49 12.58
CA VAL A 49 2.03 -8.21 12.22
C VAL A 49 1.94 -7.79 10.75
N ALA A 50 2.87 -6.98 10.25
CA ALA A 50 2.99 -6.65 8.83
C ALA A 50 3.16 -7.91 7.97
N ALA A 51 3.98 -8.86 8.41
CA ALA A 51 4.14 -10.13 7.72
C ALA A 51 2.82 -10.91 7.64
N ALA A 52 2.00 -10.90 8.71
CA ALA A 52 0.67 -11.51 8.73
C ALA A 52 -0.33 -10.78 7.81
N LEU A 53 -0.34 -9.44 7.85
CA LEU A 53 -1.13 -8.59 6.97
C LEU A 53 -0.89 -8.92 5.49
N TYR A 54 0.38 -8.97 5.07
CA TYR A 54 0.74 -9.29 3.70
C TYR A 54 0.42 -10.73 3.32
N ARG A 55 0.58 -11.70 4.23
CA ARG A 55 0.15 -13.08 3.99
C ARG A 55 -1.36 -13.17 3.79
N GLN A 56 -2.15 -12.44 4.57
CA GLN A 56 -3.60 -12.47 4.41
C GLN A 56 -4.03 -11.88 3.07
N ALA A 57 -3.50 -10.71 2.71
CA ALA A 57 -3.80 -10.07 1.43
C ALA A 57 -3.43 -10.99 0.26
N ARG A 58 -2.23 -11.59 0.30
CA ARG A 58 -1.79 -12.58 -0.69
C ARG A 58 -2.75 -13.77 -0.77
N ALA A 59 -3.20 -14.31 0.37
CA ALA A 59 -4.12 -15.44 0.38
C ALA A 59 -5.46 -15.10 -0.30
N TRP A 60 -6.02 -13.91 -0.06
CA TRP A 60 -7.23 -13.45 -0.75
C TRP A 60 -6.98 -13.21 -2.24
N VAL A 61 -5.84 -12.63 -2.62
CA VAL A 61 -5.47 -12.46 -4.04
C VAL A 61 -5.33 -13.81 -4.74
N GLN A 62 -4.78 -14.83 -4.08
CA GLN A 62 -4.66 -16.18 -4.62
C GLN A 62 -6.01 -16.89 -4.78
N GLU A 63 -6.95 -16.67 -3.85
CA GLU A 63 -8.31 -17.21 -3.95
C GLU A 63 -9.10 -16.56 -5.09
N ILE A 64 -8.92 -15.24 -5.30
CA ILE A 64 -9.56 -14.48 -6.38
C ILE A 64 -8.91 -14.77 -7.74
N ASP A 65 -7.60 -15.03 -7.74
CA ASP A 65 -6.70 -15.20 -8.88
C ASP A 65 -6.91 -14.16 -10.02
N PRO A 66 -6.81 -12.85 -9.73
CA PRO A 66 -7.01 -11.84 -10.74
C PRO A 66 -5.83 -11.82 -11.74
N PRO A 67 -6.07 -11.55 -13.04
CA PRO A 67 -5.01 -11.47 -14.03
C PRO A 67 -4.12 -10.22 -13.86
N ALA A 68 -4.65 -9.18 -13.20
CA ALA A 68 -3.91 -7.96 -12.90
C ALA A 68 -4.42 -7.33 -11.59
N LEU A 69 -3.53 -6.63 -10.88
CA LEU A 69 -3.88 -5.84 -9.71
C LEU A 69 -3.19 -4.48 -9.67
N LEU A 70 -3.84 -3.53 -9.02
CA LEU A 70 -3.32 -2.19 -8.73
C LEU A 70 -3.16 -2.04 -7.21
N ASP A 71 -1.99 -1.60 -6.74
CA ASP A 71 -1.69 -1.30 -5.34
C ASP A 71 -1.50 0.22 -5.19
N LEU A 72 -2.48 0.92 -4.61
CA LEU A 72 -2.45 2.36 -4.38
C LEU A 72 -1.94 2.64 -2.97
N TYR A 73 -1.10 3.68 -2.84
CA TYR A 73 -0.35 3.96 -1.62
C TYR A 73 0.62 2.80 -1.28
N CYS A 74 1.27 2.27 -2.32
CA CYS A 74 2.04 1.05 -2.21
C CYS A 74 3.32 1.18 -1.38
N GLY A 75 3.78 2.42 -1.08
CA GLY A 75 5.01 2.68 -0.34
C GLY A 75 6.20 1.98 -0.96
N SER A 76 6.95 1.23 -0.15
CA SER A 76 8.08 0.40 -0.59
C SER A 76 7.66 -0.97 -1.19
N GLY A 77 6.39 -1.12 -1.59
CA GLY A 77 5.87 -2.27 -2.34
C GLY A 77 5.38 -3.43 -1.47
N GLY A 78 5.00 -3.18 -0.22
CA GLY A 78 4.61 -4.23 0.73
C GLY A 78 3.55 -5.20 0.18
N PHE A 79 2.38 -4.71 -0.24
CA PHE A 79 1.32 -5.55 -0.80
C PHE A 79 1.66 -6.02 -2.22
N ALA A 80 2.01 -5.10 -3.12
CA ALA A 80 2.36 -5.39 -4.52
C ALA A 80 3.35 -6.57 -4.65
N LEU A 81 4.45 -6.53 -3.90
CA LEU A 81 5.49 -7.57 -3.99
C LEU A 81 5.04 -8.91 -3.40
N HIS A 82 4.29 -8.91 -2.30
CA HIS A 82 3.78 -10.14 -1.70
C HIS A 82 2.66 -10.79 -2.53
N CYS A 83 1.93 -10.00 -3.32
CA CYS A 83 0.86 -10.48 -4.20
C CYS A 83 1.36 -10.88 -5.59
N ALA A 84 2.61 -10.58 -5.95
CA ALA A 84 3.21 -11.01 -7.21
C ALA A 84 3.44 -12.53 -7.25
N ASP A 85 3.14 -13.16 -8.39
CA ASP A 85 3.37 -14.60 -8.61
C ASP A 85 3.96 -14.93 -10.00
N GLY A 86 4.37 -13.89 -10.75
CA GLY A 86 4.94 -14.03 -12.10
C GLY A 86 3.91 -14.27 -13.21
N ARG A 87 2.63 -14.55 -12.90
CA ARG A 87 1.56 -14.72 -13.90
C ARG A 87 0.68 -13.49 -14.00
N ARG A 88 0.40 -12.82 -12.88
CA ARG A 88 -0.42 -11.59 -12.85
C ARG A 88 0.40 -10.32 -13.03
N ALA A 89 -0.17 -9.35 -13.73
CA ALA A 89 0.42 -8.01 -13.83
C ALA A 89 0.16 -7.23 -12.53
N VAL A 90 1.20 -6.62 -11.96
CA VAL A 90 1.11 -5.82 -10.74
C VAL A 90 1.60 -4.41 -11.03
N LEU A 91 0.78 -3.41 -10.72
CA LEU A 91 1.17 -2.00 -10.74
C LEU A 91 1.03 -1.42 -9.34
N GLY A 92 2.11 -0.86 -8.79
CA GLY A 92 2.07 -0.04 -7.57
C GLY A 92 2.14 1.44 -7.91
N ILE A 93 1.31 2.27 -7.25
CA ILE A 93 1.36 3.73 -7.34
C ILE A 93 1.63 4.31 -5.96
N GLU A 94 2.62 5.19 -5.90
CA GLU A 94 3.07 5.87 -4.69
C GLU A 94 3.50 7.29 -5.02
N ASN A 95 3.28 8.27 -4.14
CA ASN A 95 3.64 9.66 -4.42
C ASN A 95 5.12 9.96 -4.14
N SER A 96 5.76 9.14 -3.31
CA SER A 96 7.17 9.26 -2.96
C SER A 96 8.05 8.52 -3.97
N ALA A 97 8.80 9.27 -4.78
CA ALA A 97 9.79 8.71 -5.71
C ALA A 97 10.85 7.86 -4.98
N ALA A 98 11.22 8.25 -3.75
CA ALA A 98 12.14 7.48 -2.93
C ALA A 98 11.55 6.11 -2.55
N ALA A 99 10.28 6.06 -2.13
CA ALA A 99 9.61 4.80 -1.82
C ALA A 99 9.46 3.90 -3.06
N VAL A 100 9.11 4.47 -4.21
CA VAL A 100 9.08 3.76 -5.50
C VAL A 100 10.45 3.15 -5.85
N ALA A 101 11.54 3.89 -5.67
CA ALA A 101 12.89 3.36 -5.92
C ALA A 101 13.23 2.16 -5.02
N LEU A 102 12.82 2.21 -3.74
CA LEU A 102 12.96 1.09 -2.80
C LEU A 102 12.11 -0.13 -3.19
N ALA A 103 10.87 0.10 -3.64
CA ALA A 103 9.98 -0.96 -4.13
C ALA A 103 10.56 -1.66 -5.37
N GLN A 104 11.08 -0.88 -6.32
CA GLN A 104 11.74 -1.41 -7.51
C GLN A 104 13.03 -2.18 -7.17
N ARG A 105 13.81 -1.71 -6.18
CA ARG A 105 14.98 -2.42 -5.66
C ARG A 105 14.59 -3.76 -5.06
N ALA A 106 13.52 -3.81 -4.27
CA ALA A 106 12.98 -5.04 -3.68
C ALA A 106 12.49 -6.02 -4.76
N ALA A 107 11.77 -5.54 -5.79
CA ALA A 107 11.34 -6.37 -6.91
C ALA A 107 12.51 -7.01 -7.64
N ARG A 108 13.56 -6.23 -7.97
CA ARG A 108 14.78 -6.73 -8.63
C ARG A 108 15.51 -7.75 -7.76
N ALA A 109 15.69 -7.47 -6.47
CA ALA A 109 16.36 -8.37 -5.54
C ALA A 109 15.62 -9.71 -5.36
N ALA A 110 14.29 -9.70 -5.48
CA ALA A 110 13.46 -10.90 -5.42
C ALA A 110 13.30 -11.62 -6.77
N GLY A 111 13.84 -11.07 -7.87
CA GLY A 111 13.69 -11.63 -9.21
C GLY A 111 12.24 -11.62 -9.73
N LEU A 112 11.39 -10.74 -9.19
CA LEU A 112 9.97 -10.68 -9.55
C LEU A 112 9.79 -10.05 -10.94
N GLN A 113 9.03 -10.74 -11.78
CA GLN A 113 8.63 -10.28 -13.11
C GLN A 113 7.17 -9.81 -13.09
N GLY A 114 6.80 -8.94 -14.04
CA GLY A 114 5.42 -8.44 -14.16
C GLY A 114 4.99 -7.44 -13.08
N VAL A 115 5.95 -6.92 -12.29
CA VAL A 115 5.71 -5.90 -11.26
C VAL A 115 6.30 -4.57 -11.71
N ARG A 116 5.49 -3.51 -11.71
CA ARG A 116 5.90 -2.13 -12.03
C ARG A 116 5.48 -1.18 -10.91
N PHE A 117 6.22 -0.08 -10.77
CA PHE A 117 5.93 0.97 -9.80
C PHE A 117 6.07 2.33 -10.46
N GLU A 118 5.12 3.22 -10.20
CA GLU A 118 5.06 4.56 -10.77
C GLU A 118 4.87 5.61 -9.68
N THR A 119 5.50 6.77 -9.88
CA THR A 119 5.43 7.90 -8.95
C THR A 119 4.29 8.83 -9.31
N HIS A 120 3.14 8.67 -8.65
CA HIS A 120 1.96 9.51 -8.84
C HIS A 120 1.16 9.66 -7.54
N ASP A 121 0.37 10.72 -7.43
CA ASP A 121 -0.72 10.74 -6.46
C ASP A 121 -1.70 9.59 -6.76
N ALA A 122 -2.22 8.95 -5.73
CA ALA A 122 -3.06 7.76 -5.89
C ALA A 122 -4.36 8.04 -6.66
N ALA A 123 -5.01 9.19 -6.44
CA ALA A 123 -6.24 9.55 -7.13
C ALA A 123 -5.97 9.88 -8.60
N GLN A 124 -4.94 10.71 -8.84
CA GLN A 124 -4.53 11.11 -10.19
C GLN A 124 -4.04 9.91 -11.00
N GLY A 125 -3.21 9.06 -10.39
CA GLY A 125 -2.68 7.84 -11.01
C GLY A 125 -3.79 6.85 -11.36
N ALA A 126 -4.74 6.62 -10.44
CA ALA A 126 -5.90 5.77 -10.72
C ALA A 126 -6.77 6.33 -11.87
N ALA A 127 -6.99 7.65 -11.91
CA ALA A 127 -7.75 8.28 -12.98
C ALA A 127 -7.03 8.19 -14.34
N ALA A 128 -5.71 8.33 -14.36
CA ALA A 128 -4.89 8.30 -15.59
C ALA A 128 -4.87 6.93 -16.28
N LEU A 129 -5.11 5.83 -15.54
CA LEU A 129 -5.16 4.48 -16.13
C LEU A 129 -6.34 4.26 -17.08
N GLY A 130 -7.41 5.06 -16.97
CA GLY A 130 -8.65 4.92 -17.74
C GLY A 130 -9.50 3.71 -17.34
N ALA A 131 -8.90 2.52 -17.23
CA ALA A 131 -9.54 1.31 -16.74
C ALA A 131 -8.70 0.68 -15.61
N LEU A 132 -9.32 0.53 -14.43
CA LEU A 132 -8.66 -0.12 -13.30
C LEU A 132 -8.64 -1.64 -13.48
N PRO A 133 -7.57 -2.33 -12.99
CA PRO A 133 -7.53 -3.79 -12.95
C PRO A 133 -8.71 -4.41 -12.16
N PRO A 134 -8.98 -5.72 -12.35
CA PRO A 134 -10.06 -6.40 -11.65
C PRO A 134 -9.95 -6.38 -10.13
N LEU A 135 -8.73 -6.27 -9.59
CA LEU A 135 -8.47 -6.15 -8.15
C LEU A 135 -7.65 -4.89 -7.86
N VAL A 136 -8.12 -4.08 -6.91
CA VAL A 136 -7.38 -2.93 -6.39
C VAL A 136 -7.09 -3.16 -4.91
N ILE A 137 -5.87 -2.86 -4.48
CA ILE A 137 -5.46 -2.80 -3.07
C ILE A 137 -5.26 -1.32 -2.74
N VAL A 138 -5.76 -0.89 -1.59
CA VAL A 138 -5.54 0.47 -1.06
C VAL A 138 -5.03 0.40 0.37
N ASN A 139 -4.01 1.18 0.67
CA ASN A 139 -3.46 1.35 2.02
C ASN A 139 -3.31 2.84 2.37
N PRO A 140 -4.42 3.61 2.44
CA PRO A 140 -4.35 5.06 2.55
C PRO A 140 -3.79 5.53 3.90
N PRO A 141 -3.33 6.79 3.97
CA PRO A 141 -3.06 7.44 5.26
C PRO A 141 -4.31 7.49 6.14
N ARG A 142 -4.14 7.83 7.43
CA ARG A 142 -5.24 7.91 8.43
C ARG A 142 -6.48 8.70 8.00
N ARG A 143 -6.32 9.66 7.08
CA ARG A 143 -7.41 10.45 6.49
C ARG A 143 -8.34 9.67 5.56
N GLY A 144 -7.99 8.46 5.14
CA GLY A 144 -8.73 7.64 4.17
C GLY A 144 -8.42 8.00 2.71
N LEU A 145 -9.24 7.49 1.78
CA LEU A 145 -9.09 7.62 0.33
C LEU A 145 -9.41 9.03 -0.18
N GLY A 146 -10.34 9.73 0.46
CA GLY A 146 -10.88 11.00 -0.02
C GLY A 146 -11.92 10.83 -1.14
N ALA A 147 -12.63 11.92 -1.46
CA ALA A 147 -13.78 11.88 -2.35
C ALA A 147 -13.42 11.52 -3.80
N GLU A 148 -12.31 12.04 -4.32
CA GLU A 148 -11.86 11.82 -5.69
C GLU A 148 -11.57 10.35 -5.97
N LEU A 149 -10.72 9.71 -5.14
CA LEU A 149 -10.39 8.30 -5.31
C LEU A 149 -11.60 7.39 -5.08
N CYS A 150 -12.47 7.71 -4.11
CA CYS A 150 -13.73 6.98 -3.93
C CYS A 150 -14.60 7.04 -5.20
N ALA A 151 -14.73 8.21 -5.83
CA ALA A 151 -15.48 8.37 -7.07
C ALA A 151 -14.87 7.53 -8.21
N THR A 152 -13.54 7.57 -8.39
CA THR A 152 -12.83 6.75 -9.38
C THR A 152 -13.06 5.25 -9.15
N LEU A 153 -12.94 4.77 -7.91
CA LEU A 153 -13.18 3.36 -7.56
C LEU A 153 -14.64 2.95 -7.81
N GLN A 154 -15.60 3.80 -7.40
CA GLN A 154 -17.02 3.53 -7.59
C GLN A 154 -17.39 3.43 -9.08
N ALA A 155 -16.86 4.34 -9.91
CA ALA A 155 -17.09 4.38 -11.36
C ALA A 155 -16.32 3.31 -12.14
N SER A 156 -15.26 2.73 -11.57
CA SER A 156 -14.46 1.70 -12.24
C SER A 156 -15.20 0.37 -12.41
N SER A 157 -14.68 -0.49 -13.28
CA SER A 157 -15.09 -1.89 -13.44
C SER A 157 -14.38 -2.86 -12.48
N ALA A 158 -13.56 -2.37 -11.53
CA ALA A 158 -12.87 -3.22 -10.58
C ALA A 158 -13.88 -4.07 -9.80
N ARG A 159 -13.68 -5.40 -9.81
CA ARG A 159 -14.58 -6.36 -9.15
C ARG A 159 -14.24 -6.48 -7.66
N TRP A 160 -12.98 -6.37 -7.31
CA TRP A 160 -12.47 -6.60 -5.96
C TRP A 160 -11.70 -5.40 -5.45
N LEU A 161 -11.89 -5.09 -4.17
CA LEU A 161 -11.14 -4.07 -3.46
C LEU A 161 -10.65 -4.65 -2.13
N ILE A 162 -9.34 -4.69 -1.92
CA ILE A 162 -8.73 -4.95 -0.62
C ILE A 162 -8.37 -3.61 0.00
N TYR A 163 -8.97 -3.29 1.15
CA TYR A 163 -8.71 -2.04 1.87
C TYR A 163 -7.96 -2.38 3.16
N SER A 164 -6.71 -1.94 3.30
CA SER A 164 -5.96 -1.90 4.56
C SER A 164 -6.13 -0.53 5.22
N SER A 165 -6.60 -0.48 6.46
CA SER A 165 -6.80 0.76 7.20
C SER A 165 -6.32 0.67 8.63
N CYS A 166 -5.60 1.70 9.08
CA CYS A 166 -5.30 1.93 10.50
C CYS A 166 -6.40 2.75 11.22
N ASN A 167 -7.50 3.09 10.54
CA ASN A 167 -8.59 3.91 11.07
C ASN A 167 -9.96 3.40 10.59
N ALA A 168 -10.76 2.84 11.50
CA ALA A 168 -12.08 2.32 11.18
C ALA A 168 -13.11 3.41 10.83
N GLU A 169 -12.97 4.63 11.36
CA GLU A 169 -13.92 5.71 11.09
C GLU A 169 -13.81 6.19 9.64
N THR A 170 -12.59 6.42 9.16
CA THR A 170 -12.37 6.83 7.77
C THR A 170 -12.64 5.70 6.80
N LEU A 171 -12.33 4.45 7.16
CA LEU A 171 -12.77 3.28 6.39
C LEU A 171 -14.30 3.24 6.25
N ALA A 172 -15.05 3.42 7.34
CA ALA A 172 -16.51 3.38 7.32
C ALA A 172 -17.10 4.50 6.45
N ARG A 173 -16.54 5.71 6.53
CA ARG A 173 -16.93 6.84 5.67
C ARG A 173 -16.64 6.56 4.21
N ASP A 174 -15.44 6.08 3.88
CA ASP A 174 -15.06 5.77 2.50
C ASP A 174 -15.92 4.61 1.95
N ARG A 175 -16.22 3.62 2.79
CA ARG A 175 -17.11 2.51 2.46
C ARG A 175 -18.53 2.98 2.11
N ALA A 176 -19.05 3.98 2.81
CA ALA A 176 -20.35 4.59 2.50
C ALA A 176 -20.35 5.31 1.14
N ALA A 177 -19.19 5.85 0.71
CA ALA A 177 -19.00 6.43 -0.62
C ALA A 177 -18.80 5.38 -1.73
N LEU A 178 -18.71 4.09 -1.38
CA LEU A 178 -18.52 2.96 -2.29
C LEU A 178 -19.72 2.00 -2.26
N PRO A 179 -20.96 2.45 -2.54
CA PRO A 179 -22.17 1.62 -2.43
C PRO A 179 -22.18 0.44 -3.41
N GLY A 180 -21.40 0.51 -4.49
CA GLY A 180 -21.26 -0.59 -5.46
C GLY A 180 -20.53 -1.81 -4.88
N PHE A 181 -19.74 -1.64 -3.82
CA PHE A 181 -19.02 -2.72 -3.17
C PHE A 181 -19.82 -3.31 -1.99
N ARG A 182 -19.55 -4.56 -1.62
CA ARG A 182 -20.09 -5.29 -0.46
C ARG A 182 -18.94 -5.91 0.32
N ALA A 183 -18.97 -5.77 1.65
CA ALA A 183 -17.96 -6.39 2.49
C ALA A 183 -18.15 -7.91 2.50
N ARG A 184 -17.09 -8.65 2.18
CA ARG A 184 -17.09 -10.12 2.15
C ARG A 184 -16.38 -10.70 3.36
N ARG A 185 -15.20 -10.16 3.68
CA ARG A 185 -14.38 -10.59 4.80
C ARG A 185 -13.67 -9.39 5.39
N ALA A 186 -13.35 -9.48 6.68
CA ALA A 186 -12.54 -8.52 7.38
C ALA A 186 -11.61 -9.26 8.35
N GLN A 187 -10.40 -8.76 8.54
CA GLN A 187 -9.46 -9.22 9.55
C GLN A 187 -8.92 -8.02 10.30
N VAL A 188 -9.03 -8.06 11.63
CA VAL A 188 -8.36 -7.12 12.53
C VAL A 188 -6.98 -7.67 12.88
N LEU A 189 -5.97 -6.82 12.86
CA LEU A 189 -4.61 -7.13 13.25
C LEU A 189 -4.14 -6.12 14.29
N ASP A 190 -3.65 -6.63 15.42
CA ASP A 190 -3.14 -5.81 16.52
C ASP A 190 -1.72 -5.29 16.21
N MET A 191 -1.64 -4.28 15.33
CA MET A 191 -0.38 -3.66 14.92
C MET A 191 0.30 -2.92 16.08
N PHE A 192 -0.48 -2.44 17.06
CA PHE A 192 -0.02 -1.63 18.18
C PHE A 192 -0.60 -2.14 19.51
N PRO A 193 -0.09 -3.28 20.02
CA PRO A 193 -0.55 -3.85 21.28
C PRO A 193 -0.50 -2.83 22.42
N HIS A 194 -1.48 -2.91 23.32
CA HIS A 194 -1.67 -1.98 24.44
C HIS A 194 -2.06 -0.55 24.05
N THR A 195 -2.48 -0.33 22.81
CA THR A 195 -3.06 0.94 22.35
C THR A 195 -4.48 0.73 21.83
N ALA A 196 -5.17 1.82 21.49
CA ALA A 196 -6.45 1.75 20.77
C ALA A 196 -6.29 1.58 19.24
N HIS A 197 -5.05 1.56 18.74
CA HIS A 197 -4.76 1.46 17.31
C HIS A 197 -4.71 0.01 16.86
N PHE A 198 -5.29 -0.26 15.70
CA PHE A 198 -5.30 -1.56 15.04
C PHE A 198 -5.21 -1.35 13.53
N GLU A 199 -4.83 -2.40 12.81
CA GLU A 199 -4.95 -2.47 11.36
C GLU A 199 -6.17 -3.34 11.01
N LEU A 200 -6.95 -2.91 10.02
CA LEU A 200 -8.12 -3.61 9.52
C LEU A 200 -7.94 -3.86 8.03
N LEU A 201 -7.90 -5.13 7.65
CA LEU A 201 -7.89 -5.55 6.26
C LEU A 201 -9.29 -6.00 5.86
N CYS A 202 -9.90 -5.35 4.86
CA CYS A 202 -11.24 -5.65 4.38
C CYS A 202 -11.22 -6.11 2.93
N LEU A 203 -11.80 -7.26 2.65
CA LEU A 203 -12.09 -7.71 1.30
C LEU A 203 -13.50 -7.27 0.92
N LEU A 204 -13.59 -6.45 -0.12
CA LEU A 204 -14.82 -5.94 -0.69
C LEU A 204 -15.01 -6.48 -2.10
N GLU A 205 -16.24 -6.82 -2.45
CA GLU A 205 -16.62 -7.29 -3.78
C GLU A 205 -17.72 -6.41 -4.35
N ARG A 206 -17.63 -6.06 -5.64
CA ARG A 206 -18.73 -5.36 -6.32
C ARG A 206 -20.00 -6.23 -6.31
N ALA A 207 -21.12 -5.66 -5.89
CA ALA A 207 -22.42 -6.31 -6.02
C ALA A 207 -22.69 -6.59 -7.51
N ALA A 208 -23.14 -7.81 -7.83
CA ALA A 208 -23.62 -8.15 -9.17
C ALA A 208 -24.87 -7.34 -9.52
#